data_AF-A0A1V5FHF5-F1
#
_entry.id   AF-A0A1V5FHF5-F1
#
_cell.length_a   1.000
_cell.length_b   1.000
_cell.length_c   1.000
_cell.angle_alpha   90.00
_cell.angle_beta   90.00
_cell.angle_gamma   90.00
#
_symmetry.space_group_name_H-M   'P 1'
#
loop_
_entity.id
_entity.type
_entity.pdbx_description
1 polymer ?
#
loop_
_entity_poly.entity_id
_entity_poly.type
_entity_poly.pdbx_seq_one_letter_code
_entity_poly.pdbx_strand_id
1 'polypeptide(L)'
;MVLTLIIPIRAVYGLHAYITGRHLDFMARVMLATGLMVSYGYLSEAFFAYYSGSRYENYMMLNRALGPFAPAFWVLILCNVAAIQFLWLGRVRRGPLALFLISIVINIGMWLERFVIVITSLHRDYLPSAWGDYNATRWDWATFLGTLGFFLACMFLFIRFVPLLSIYELREMVHARAEHGGNA
;
A
#
# COMPACT_ATOMS: atom_id res chain seq x y z
N MET A 1 1.25 3.45 -2.79
CA MET A 1 1.68 4.83 -2.45
C MET A 1 2.33 5.56 -3.63
N VAL A 2 3.42 5.07 -4.22
CA VAL A 2 4.09 5.80 -5.33
C VAL A 2 3.32 5.69 -6.66
N LEU A 3 2.83 4.50 -7.01
CA LEU A 3 2.08 4.26 -8.25
C LEU A 3 0.78 5.08 -8.34
N THR A 4 0.11 5.33 -7.22
CA THR A 4 -1.10 6.17 -7.15
C THR A 4 -0.85 7.62 -7.58
N LEU A 5 0.37 8.13 -7.45
CA LEU A 5 0.74 9.48 -7.85
C LEU A 5 1.37 9.50 -9.24
N ILE A 6 2.29 8.57 -9.52
CA ILE A 6 3.03 8.54 -10.79
C ILE A 6 2.09 8.32 -11.98
N ILE A 7 1.09 7.45 -11.87
CA ILE A 7 0.18 7.12 -12.98
C ILE A 7 -0.61 8.35 -13.45
N PRO A 8 -1.31 9.11 -12.58
CA PRO A 8 -2.00 10.33 -13.00
C PRO A 8 -1.04 11.44 -13.44
N ILE A 9 0.09 11.64 -12.75
CA ILE A 9 1.09 12.65 -13.14
C ILE A 9 1.65 12.35 -14.55
N ARG A 10 1.93 11.07 -14.84
CA ARG A 10 2.39 10.62 -16.16
C ARG A 10 1.38 10.93 -17.26
N ALA A 11 0.09 10.78 -16.97
CA ALA A 11 -0.99 11.06 -17.93
C ALA A 11 -1.17 12.56 -18.16
N VAL A 12 -1.18 13.38 -17.10
CA VAL A 12 -1.42 14.83 -17.17
C VAL A 12 -0.24 15.58 -17.79
N TYR A 13 1.00 15.24 -17.41
CA TYR A 13 2.21 15.92 -17.90
C TYR A 13 2.82 15.27 -19.15
N GLY A 14 2.19 14.23 -19.71
CA GLY A 14 2.65 13.58 -20.93
C GLY A 14 4.01 12.87 -20.81
N LEU A 15 4.44 12.48 -19.61
CA LEU A 15 5.78 11.93 -19.30
C LEU A 15 5.99 10.48 -19.78
N HIS A 16 5.30 10.05 -20.84
CA HIS A 16 5.33 8.67 -21.34
C HIS A 16 6.72 8.26 -21.86
N ALA A 17 7.50 9.21 -22.38
CA ALA A 17 8.84 8.98 -22.89
C ALA A 17 9.88 8.70 -21.78
N TYR A 18 9.70 9.30 -20.61
CA TYR A 18 10.60 9.13 -19.46
C TYR A 18 10.17 7.97 -18.57
N ILE A 19 8.89 7.94 -18.18
CA ILE A 19 8.31 6.87 -17.36
C ILE A 19 7.76 5.81 -18.31
N THR A 20 8.64 4.93 -18.76
CA THR A 20 8.28 3.84 -19.67
C THR A 20 7.48 2.74 -18.97
N GLY A 21 6.77 1.90 -19.74
CA GLY A 21 6.03 0.76 -19.19
C GLY A 21 6.91 -0.27 -18.45
N ARG A 22 8.23 -0.30 -18.73
CA ARG A 22 9.18 -1.14 -17.99
C ARG A 22 9.33 -0.70 -16.53
N HIS A 23 9.37 0.62 -16.27
CA HIS A 23 9.41 1.13 -14.91
C HIS A 23 8.17 0.71 -14.11
N LEU A 24 6.99 0.76 -14.73
CA LEU A 24 5.75 0.31 -14.10
C LEU A 24 5.74 -1.20 -13.83
N ASP A 25 6.26 -2.03 -14.74
CA ASP A 25 6.39 -3.49 -14.51
C ASP A 25 7.36 -3.78 -13.35
N PHE A 26 8.50 -3.09 -13.27
CA PHE A 26 9.44 -3.27 -12.16
C PHE A 26 8.85 -2.83 -10.83
N MET A 27 8.19 -1.66 -10.77
CA MET A 27 7.49 -1.21 -9.57
C MET A 27 6.40 -2.20 -9.14
N ALA A 28 5.66 -2.78 -10.10
CA ALA A 28 4.65 -3.79 -9.81
C ALA A 28 5.26 -5.10 -9.26
N ARG A 29 6.44 -5.52 -9.73
CA ARG A 29 7.15 -6.69 -9.20
C ARG A 29 7.69 -6.46 -7.80
N VAL A 30 8.24 -5.28 -7.52
CA VAL A 30 8.67 -4.91 -6.17
C VAL A 30 7.49 -4.91 -5.21
N MET A 31 6.36 -4.33 -5.63
CA MET A 31 5.11 -4.34 -4.86
C MET A 31 4.58 -5.76 -4.62
N LEU A 32 4.72 -6.67 -5.60
CA LEU A 32 4.39 -8.08 -5.43
C LEU A 32 5.31 -8.75 -4.39
N ALA A 33 6.63 -8.51 -4.46
CA ALA A 33 7.59 -9.10 -3.55
C ALA A 33 7.37 -8.64 -2.10
N THR A 34 7.19 -7.34 -1.87
CA THR A 34 6.91 -6.81 -0.53
C THR A 34 5.53 -7.23 -0.03
N GLY A 35 4.54 -7.34 -0.92
CA GLY A 35 3.22 -7.86 -0.62
C GLY A 35 3.20 -9.31 -0.13
N LEU A 36 4.01 -10.17 -0.75
CA LEU A 36 4.19 -11.55 -0.33
C LEU A 36 4.86 -11.63 1.05
N MET A 37 5.80 -10.74 1.35
CA MET A 37 6.43 -10.65 2.67
C MET A 37 5.40 -10.30 3.77
N VAL A 38 4.51 -9.34 3.52
CA VAL A 38 3.43 -9.00 4.45
C VAL A 38 2.43 -10.15 4.60
N SER A 39 2.07 -10.80 3.50
CA SER A 39 1.18 -11.96 3.51
C SER A 39 1.75 -13.12 4.34
N TYR A 40 3.06 -13.36 4.24
CA TYR A 40 3.78 -14.28 5.11
C TYR A 40 3.71 -13.86 6.58
N GLY A 41 3.82 -12.56 6.86
CA GLY A 41 3.62 -12.01 8.21
C GLY A 41 2.28 -12.42 8.82
N TYR A 42 1.16 -12.24 8.11
CA TYR A 42 -0.17 -12.64 8.60
C TYR A 42 -0.28 -14.16 8.85
N LEU A 43 0.26 -14.98 7.95
CA LEU A 43 0.29 -16.43 8.12
C LEU A 43 1.12 -16.83 9.34
N SER A 44 2.28 -16.20 9.53
CA SER A 44 3.14 -16.45 10.68
C SER A 44 2.47 -16.06 11.99
N GLU A 45 1.75 -14.94 12.03
CA GLU A 45 1.01 -14.49 13.21
C GLU A 45 -0.12 -15.47 13.58
N ALA A 46 -0.86 -15.97 12.58
CA ALA A 46 -1.86 -17.02 12.78
C ALA A 46 -1.25 -18.32 13.29
N PHE A 47 -0.10 -18.72 12.74
CA PHE A 47 0.61 -19.91 13.16
C PHE A 47 1.13 -19.79 14.60
N PHE A 48 1.78 -18.68 14.95
CA PHE A 48 2.31 -18.47 16.29
C PHE A 48 1.19 -18.36 17.33
N ALA A 49 0.07 -17.69 17.02
CA ALA A 49 -1.07 -17.62 17.93
C ALA A 49 -1.62 -19.02 18.28
N TYR A 50 -1.69 -19.91 17.28
CA TYR A 50 -2.08 -21.31 17.50
C TYR A 50 -1.01 -22.11 18.26
N TYR A 51 0.25 -21.99 17.86
CA TYR A 51 1.37 -22.74 18.41
C TYR A 51 1.72 -22.36 19.86
N SER A 52 1.57 -21.09 20.22
CA SER A 52 1.88 -20.51 21.54
C SER A 52 1.11 -21.16 22.69
N GLY A 53 -0.08 -21.72 22.43
CA GLY A 53 -0.91 -22.36 23.47
C GLY A 53 -1.48 -21.39 24.51
N SER A 54 -1.18 -20.08 24.42
CA SER A 54 -1.77 -19.03 25.25
C SER A 54 -3.24 -18.85 24.91
N ARG A 55 -4.10 -18.86 25.93
CA ARG A 55 -5.54 -18.58 25.75
C ARG A 55 -5.78 -17.17 25.22
N TYR A 56 -4.94 -16.21 25.58
CA TYR A 56 -5.09 -14.81 25.19
C TYR A 56 -4.72 -14.59 23.71
N GLU A 57 -3.65 -15.21 23.21
CA GLU A 57 -3.26 -15.09 21.80
C GLU A 57 -4.24 -15.81 20.87
N ASN A 58 -4.71 -17.00 21.29
CA ASN A 58 -5.77 -17.70 20.57
C ASN A 58 -7.07 -16.89 20.55
N TYR A 59 -7.45 -16.29 21.68
CA TYR A 59 -8.62 -15.44 21.76
C TYR A 59 -8.48 -14.18 20.91
N MET A 60 -7.29 -13.56 20.86
CA MET A 60 -7.00 -12.42 19.98
C MET A 60 -7.24 -12.78 18.51
N MET A 61 -6.70 -13.91 18.04
CA MET A 61 -6.88 -14.33 16.64
C MET A 61 -8.34 -14.69 16.33
N LEU A 62 -9.04 -15.36 17.26
CA LEU A 62 -10.47 -15.64 17.13
C LEU A 62 -11.31 -14.36 17.11
N ASN A 63 -11.00 -13.38 17.95
CA ASN A 63 -11.69 -12.09 17.99
C ASN A 63 -11.45 -11.28 16.70
N ARG A 64 -10.27 -11.38 16.09
CA ARG A 64 -10.02 -10.79 14.76
C ARG A 64 -10.84 -11.47 13.67
N ALA A 65 -11.00 -12.79 13.71
CA ALA A 65 -11.72 -13.55 12.67
C ALA A 65 -13.25 -13.50 12.80
N LEU A 66 -13.79 -13.49 14.03
CA LEU A 66 -15.22 -13.66 14.32
C LEU A 66 -15.83 -12.54 15.19
N GLY A 67 -15.00 -11.63 15.71
CA GLY A 67 -15.45 -10.56 16.60
C GLY A 67 -16.11 -9.38 15.87
N PRO A 68 -16.40 -8.28 16.59
CA PRO A 68 -17.13 -7.12 16.06
C PRO A 68 -16.39 -6.45 14.88
N PHE A 69 -15.06 -6.52 14.85
CA PHE A 69 -14.23 -5.99 13.77
C PHE A 69 -13.83 -7.04 12.72
N ALA A 70 -14.46 -8.21 12.70
CA ALA A 70 -14.21 -9.26 11.70
C ALA A 70 -14.33 -8.77 10.25
N PRO A 71 -15.32 -7.94 9.86
CA PRO A 71 -15.39 -7.42 8.49
C PRO A 71 -14.12 -6.65 8.09
N ALA A 72 -13.54 -5.87 9.00
CA ALA A 72 -12.31 -5.13 8.73
C ALA A 72 -11.11 -6.07 8.53
N PHE A 73 -11.02 -7.16 9.30
CA PHE A 73 -9.98 -8.18 9.14
C PHE A 73 -10.12 -8.95 7.82
N TRP A 74 -11.33 -9.36 7.43
CA TRP A 74 -11.54 -10.06 6.16
C TRP A 74 -11.30 -9.16 4.94
N VAL A 75 -11.72 -7.89 5.01
CA VAL A 75 -11.42 -6.90 3.96
C VAL A 75 -9.91 -6.64 3.90
N LEU A 76 -9.22 -6.57 5.03
CA LEU A 76 -7.75 -6.47 5.07
C LEU A 76 -7.09 -7.64 4.31
N ILE A 77 -7.47 -8.88 4.61
CA ILE A 77 -6.92 -10.07 3.95
C ILE A 77 -7.24 -10.05 2.45
N LEU A 78 -8.46 -9.66 2.06
CA LEU A 78 -8.84 -9.54 0.65
C LEU A 78 -8.00 -8.46 -0.07
N CYS A 79 -7.85 -7.29 0.55
CA CYS A 79 -7.13 -6.16 -0.06
C CYS A 79 -5.61 -6.39 -0.11
N ASN A 80 -4.99 -6.96 0.91
CA ASN A 80 -3.53 -7.14 0.94
C ASN A 80 -3.10 -8.49 0.37
N VAL A 81 -3.82 -9.59 0.62
CA VAL A 81 -3.42 -10.90 0.11
C VAL A 81 -3.96 -11.10 -1.31
N ALA A 82 -5.26 -10.90 -1.54
CA ALA A 82 -5.87 -11.20 -2.84
C ALA A 82 -5.51 -10.16 -3.91
N ALA A 83 -5.49 -8.86 -3.59
CA ALA A 83 -5.16 -7.83 -4.59
C ALA A 83 -3.75 -8.01 -5.18
N ILE A 84 -2.82 -8.50 -4.37
CA ILE A 84 -1.42 -8.69 -4.76
C ILE A 84 -1.27 -9.93 -5.67
N GLN A 85 -2.12 -10.96 -5.52
CA GLN A 85 -2.09 -12.12 -6.41
C GLN A 85 -2.42 -11.76 -7.86
N PHE A 86 -3.22 -10.73 -8.11
CA PHE A 86 -3.51 -10.28 -9.49
C PHE A 86 -2.27 -9.72 -10.20
N LEU A 87 -1.23 -9.29 -9.47
CA LEU A 87 0.02 -8.79 -10.05
C LEU A 87 0.88 -9.91 -10.66
N TRP A 88 0.59 -11.18 -10.43
CA TRP A 88 1.25 -12.28 -11.15
C TRP A 88 0.94 -12.25 -12.65
N LEU A 89 -0.27 -11.81 -13.00
CA LEU A 89 -0.72 -11.74 -14.38
C LEU A 89 0.00 -10.60 -15.11
N GLY A 90 0.82 -10.93 -16.10
CA GLY A 90 1.54 -9.94 -16.92
C GLY A 90 0.61 -8.95 -17.64
N ARG A 91 -0.65 -9.32 -17.89
CA ARG A 91 -1.68 -8.44 -18.47
C ARG A 91 -2.08 -7.31 -17.51
N VAL A 92 -2.15 -7.60 -16.21
CA VAL A 92 -2.47 -6.63 -15.16
C VAL A 92 -1.30 -5.67 -14.93
N ARG A 93 -0.06 -6.19 -14.87
CA ARG A 93 1.13 -5.35 -14.66
C ARG A 93 1.42 -4.37 -15.80
N ARG A 94 1.03 -4.69 -17.03
CA ARG A 94 1.22 -3.81 -18.19
C ARG A 94 0.10 -2.77 -18.33
N GLY A 95 -1.03 -2.94 -17.63
CA GLY A 95 -2.17 -2.04 -17.69
C GLY A 95 -2.05 -0.90 -16.67
N PRO A 96 -1.84 0.36 -17.09
CA PRO A 96 -1.69 1.48 -16.16
C PRO A 96 -2.97 1.72 -15.32
N LEU A 97 -4.16 1.53 -15.91
CA LEU A 97 -5.42 1.68 -15.19
C LEU A 97 -5.61 0.57 -14.13
N ALA A 98 -5.26 -0.67 -14.48
CA ALA A 98 -5.32 -1.79 -13.54
C ALA A 98 -4.35 -1.60 -12.37
N LEU A 99 -3.11 -1.18 -12.65
CA LEU A 99 -2.13 -0.84 -11.61
C LEU A 99 -2.61 0.30 -10.70
N PHE A 100 -3.30 1.31 -11.26
CA PHE A 100 -3.84 2.41 -10.48
C PHE A 100 -4.91 1.92 -9.51
N LEU A 101 -5.90 1.17 -9.98
CA LEU A 101 -6.95 0.60 -9.11
C LEU A 101 -6.36 -0.30 -8.02
N ILE A 102 -5.45 -1.20 -8.38
CA ILE A 102 -4.78 -2.08 -7.42
C ILE A 102 -4.01 -1.26 -6.38
N SER A 103 -3.32 -0.21 -6.80
CA SER A 103 -2.56 0.64 -5.87
C SER A 103 -3.45 1.38 -4.86
N ILE A 104 -4.67 1.76 -5.24
CA ILE A 104 -5.66 2.34 -4.31
C ILE A 104 -6.12 1.28 -3.32
N VAL A 105 -6.48 0.09 -3.81
CA VAL A 105 -6.93 -1.03 -2.96
C VAL A 105 -5.86 -1.40 -1.93
N ILE A 106 -4.59 -1.50 -2.34
CA ILE A 106 -3.48 -1.78 -1.44
C ILE A 106 -3.30 -0.65 -0.42
N ASN A 107 -3.40 0.61 -0.82
CA ASN A 107 -3.27 1.72 0.14
C ASN A 107 -4.37 1.67 1.23
N ILE A 108 -5.60 1.35 0.84
CA ILE A 108 -6.72 1.14 1.78
C ILE A 108 -6.44 -0.08 2.67
N GLY A 109 -5.96 -1.18 2.08
CA GLY A 109 -5.57 -2.40 2.81
C GLY A 109 -4.49 -2.15 3.85
N MET A 110 -3.42 -1.43 3.51
CA MET A 110 -2.35 -1.07 4.45
C MET A 110 -2.82 -0.14 5.57
N TRP A 111 -3.79 0.74 5.30
CA TRP A 111 -4.41 1.55 6.36
C TRP A 111 -5.26 0.67 7.29
N LEU A 112 -6.07 -0.23 6.72
CA LEU A 112 -6.85 -1.21 7.47
C LEU A 112 -5.96 -2.14 8.30
N GLU A 113 -4.75 -2.49 7.83
CA GLU A 113 -3.79 -3.28 8.58
C GLU A 113 -3.47 -2.61 9.91
N ARG A 114 -3.12 -1.31 9.86
CA ARG A 114 -2.76 -0.55 11.07
C ARG A 114 -3.96 -0.35 11.97
N PHE A 115 -5.14 -0.10 11.40
CA PHE A 115 -6.39 -0.02 12.14
C PHE A 115 -6.66 -1.33 12.90
N VAL A 116 -6.58 -2.47 12.22
CA VAL A 116 -6.85 -3.79 12.81
C VAL A 116 -5.82 -4.12 13.89
N ILE A 117 -4.52 -3.99 13.61
CA ILE A 117 -3.47 -4.32 14.59
C ILE A 117 -3.63 -3.49 15.87
N VAL A 118 -3.92 -2.20 15.77
CA VAL A 118 -4.03 -1.32 16.94
C VAL A 118 -5.36 -1.55 17.67
N ILE A 119 -6.49 -1.39 16.98
CA ILE A 119 -7.80 -1.35 17.63
C ILE A 119 -8.25 -2.73 18.09
N THR A 120 -8.04 -3.79 17.29
CA THR A 120 -8.49 -5.12 17.72
C THR A 120 -7.67 -5.66 18.89
N SER A 121 -6.43 -5.22 19.05
CA SER A 121 -5.58 -5.59 20.18
C SER A 121 -5.88 -4.80 21.44
N LEU A 122 -6.35 -3.54 21.32
CA LEU A 122 -6.72 -2.68 22.47
C LEU A 122 -8.18 -2.86 22.92
N HIS A 123 -9.09 -3.15 22.00
CA HIS A 123 -10.52 -3.25 22.28
C HIS A 123 -10.87 -4.41 23.23
N ARG A 124 -10.13 -5.52 23.16
CA ARG A 124 -10.29 -6.70 24.02
C ARG A 124 -8.94 -7.08 24.62
N ASP A 125 -8.62 -6.46 25.75
CA ASP A 125 -7.41 -6.76 26.51
C ASP A 125 -7.64 -7.87 27.57
N TYR A 126 -6.62 -8.18 28.37
CA TYR A 126 -6.61 -9.22 29.41
C TYR A 126 -7.78 -9.12 30.40
N LEU A 127 -8.26 -7.91 30.73
CA LEU A 127 -9.38 -7.69 31.65
C LEU A 127 -10.71 -7.50 30.91
N PRO A 128 -11.72 -8.37 31.11
CA PRO A 128 -13.03 -8.23 30.49
C PRO A 128 -13.79 -6.95 30.86
N SER A 129 -13.51 -6.36 32.02
CA SER A 129 -14.15 -5.12 32.48
C SER A 129 -13.69 -3.87 31.72
N ALA A 130 -12.55 -3.93 31.03
CA ALA A 130 -11.98 -2.81 30.28
C ALA A 130 -12.34 -2.87 28.78
N TRP A 131 -13.19 -3.81 28.36
CA TRP A 131 -13.58 -3.97 26.98
C TRP A 131 -14.48 -2.81 26.52
N GLY A 132 -14.11 -2.13 25.44
CA GLY A 132 -14.85 -0.96 24.96
C GLY A 132 -14.64 -0.66 23.49
N ASP A 133 -15.74 -0.52 22.73
CA ASP A 133 -15.70 -0.36 21.28
C ASP A 133 -15.15 1.01 20.86
N TYR A 134 -14.32 1.02 19.81
CA TYR A 134 -13.85 2.25 19.20
C TYR A 134 -14.76 2.65 18.03
N ASN A 135 -15.40 3.81 18.16
CA ASN A 135 -16.12 4.47 17.08
C ASN A 135 -15.44 5.80 16.77
N ALA A 136 -14.90 5.91 15.55
CA ALA A 136 -14.22 7.13 15.11
C ALA A 136 -15.20 8.31 15.10
N THR A 137 -14.79 9.41 15.72
CA THR A 137 -15.57 10.64 15.74
C THR A 137 -15.39 11.42 14.45
N ARG A 138 -16.26 12.42 14.22
CA ARG A 138 -16.13 13.34 13.07
C ARG A 138 -14.77 14.04 13.02
N TRP A 139 -14.13 14.26 14.17
CA TRP A 139 -12.85 14.94 14.26
C TRP A 139 -11.67 14.05 13.86
N ASP A 140 -11.76 12.75 14.13
CA ASP A 140 -10.77 11.76 13.68
C ASP A 140 -10.74 11.71 12.15
N TRP A 141 -11.93 11.61 11.53
CA TRP A 141 -12.06 11.64 10.07
C TRP A 141 -11.65 12.97 9.45
N ALA A 142 -12.03 14.10 10.07
CA ALA A 142 -11.63 15.42 9.60
C ALA A 142 -10.11 15.61 9.65
N THR A 143 -9.46 15.11 10.70
CA THR A 143 -7.99 15.17 10.83
C THR A 143 -7.32 14.29 9.78
N PHE A 144 -7.82 13.06 9.58
CA PHE A 144 -7.30 12.16 8.54
C PHE A 144 -7.43 12.73 7.13
N LEU A 145 -8.60 13.28 6.78
CA LEU A 145 -8.80 13.95 5.50
C LEU A 145 -7.98 15.24 5.39
N GLY A 146 -7.81 15.96 6.50
CA GLY A 146 -6.97 17.15 6.58
C GLY A 146 -5.50 16.86 6.27
N THR A 147 -4.93 15.79 6.82
CA THR A 147 -3.54 15.40 6.50
C THR A 147 -3.38 14.96 5.05
N LEU A 148 -4.36 14.26 4.48
CA LEU A 148 -4.37 13.91 3.06
C LEU A 148 -4.43 15.16 2.17
N GLY A 149 -5.30 16.12 2.50
CA GLY A 149 -5.40 17.40 1.81
C GLY A 149 -4.12 18.22 1.91
N PHE A 150 -3.51 18.29 3.09
CA PHE A 150 -2.23 18.96 3.31
C PHE A 150 -1.10 18.32 2.49
N PHE A 151 -1.01 16.98 2.49
CA PHE A 151 -0.05 16.26 1.66
C PHE A 151 -0.21 16.57 0.18
N LEU A 152 -1.44 16.53 -0.34
CA LEU A 152 -1.72 16.84 -1.75
C LEU A 152 -1.41 18.31 -2.07
N ALA A 153 -1.72 19.25 -1.17
CA ALA A 153 -1.38 20.67 -1.33
C ALA A 153 0.14 20.87 -1.45
N CYS A 154 0.92 20.29 -0.53
CA CYS A 154 2.38 20.32 -0.60
C CYS A 154 2.91 19.65 -1.87
N MET A 155 2.33 18.52 -2.28
CA MET A 155 2.72 17.81 -3.49
C MET A 155 2.49 18.66 -4.74
N PHE A 156 1.34 19.34 -4.86
CA PHE A 156 1.07 20.22 -5.99
C PHE A 156 1.98 21.44 -6.02
N LEU A 157 2.29 22.03 -4.86
CA LEU A 157 3.27 23.12 -4.77
C LEU A 157 4.66 22.62 -5.22
N PHE A 158 5.09 21.45 -4.78
CA PHE A 158 6.36 20.85 -5.18
C PHE A 158 6.44 20.65 -6.69
N ILE A 159 5.41 20.05 -7.29
CA ILE A 159 5.32 19.83 -8.75
C ILE A 159 5.34 21.16 -9.53
N ARG A 160 4.79 22.23 -8.95
CA ARG A 160 4.70 23.55 -9.60
C ARG A 160 6.00 24.34 -9.54
N PHE A 161 6.76 24.23 -8.44
CA PHE A 161 7.96 25.03 -8.18
C PHE A 161 9.28 24.30 -8.47
N VAL A 162 9.29 22.97 -8.40
CA VAL A 162 10.50 22.15 -8.57
C VAL A 162 10.35 21.25 -9.80
N PRO A 163 11.40 21.06 -10.61
CA PRO A 163 11.35 20.11 -11.72
C PRO A 163 11.09 18.68 -11.21
N LEU A 164 10.03 18.06 -11.74
CA LEU A 164 9.57 16.69 -11.44
C LEU A 164 10.63 15.60 -11.67
N LEU A 165 11.56 15.85 -12.60
CA LEU A 165 12.62 14.92 -12.97
C LEU A 165 13.97 15.61 -12.82
N SER A 166 14.95 14.87 -12.31
CA SER A 166 16.35 15.26 -12.25
C SER A 166 16.91 15.46 -13.67
N ILE A 167 17.05 16.71 -14.09
CA ILE A 167 17.58 17.04 -15.43
C ILE A 167 19.01 16.52 -15.60
N TYR A 168 19.79 16.50 -14.51
CA TYR A 168 21.16 15.99 -14.49
C TYR A 168 21.23 14.50 -14.85
N GLU A 169 20.49 13.63 -14.14
CA GLU A 169 20.47 12.18 -14.39
C GLU A 169 19.92 11.85 -15.78
N LEU A 170 18.92 12.62 -16.26
CA LEU A 170 18.42 12.46 -17.62
C LEU A 170 19.49 12.74 -18.68
N ARG A 171 20.33 13.78 -18.48
CA ARG A 171 21.42 14.10 -19.41
C ARG A 171 22.50 13.02 -19.40
N GLU A 172 22.84 12.52 -18.22
CA GLU A 172 23.80 11.42 -18.05
C GLU A 172 23.32 10.15 -18.77
N MET A 173 22.06 9.76 -18.60
CA MET A 173 21.49 8.60 -19.31
C MET A 173 21.52 8.77 -20.84
N VAL A 174 21.32 9.98 -21.36
CA VAL A 174 21.44 10.26 -22.79
C VAL A 174 22.88 10.13 -23.26
N HIS A 175 23.86 10.61 -22.48
CA HIS A 175 25.29 10.51 -22.81
C HIS A 175 25.76 9.06 -22.78
N ALA A 176 25.43 8.30 -21.72
CA ALA A 176 25.73 6.88 -21.62
C ALA A 176 25.14 6.07 -22.78
N ARG A 177 23.93 6.44 -23.23
CA ARG A 177 23.29 5.79 -24.39
C ARG A 177 23.95 6.16 -25.72
N ALA A 178 24.48 7.39 -25.85
CA ALA A 178 25.22 7.81 -27.03
C ALA A 178 26.59 7.12 -27.13
N GLU A 179 27.30 6.95 -26.01
CA GLU A 179 28.58 6.24 -25.95
C GLU A 179 28.42 4.73 -26.26
N HIS A 180 27.38 4.08 -25.73
CA HIS A 180 27.10 2.67 -26.03
C HIS A 180 26.47 2.43 -27.41
N GLY A 181 25.87 3.44 -28.04
CA GLY A 181 25.28 3.37 -29.38
C GLY A 181 26.28 3.55 -30.53
N GLY A 182 27.52 3.96 -30.24
CA GLY A 182 28.59 4.13 -31.24
C GLY A 182 29.42 2.87 -31.54
N ASN A 183 29.16 1.75 -30.84
CA ASN A 183 29.86 0.47 -31.00
C ASN A 183 29.04 -0.61 -31.73
N ALA A 184 28.09 -0.22 -32.58
CA ALA A 184 27.30 -1.12 -33.42
C ALA A 184 27.43 -0.76 -34.90
#